data_AF-A0A511SYJ4-F1
#
_entry.id   AF-A0A511SYJ4-F1
#
_cell.length_a   1.000
_cell.length_b   1.000
_cell.length_c   1.000
_cell.angle_alpha   90.00
_cell.angle_beta   90.00
_cell.angle_gamma   90.00
#
_symmetry.space_group_name_H-M   'P 1'
#
loop_
_entity.id
_entity.type
_entity.pdbx_description
1 polymer ?
#
loop_
_entity_poly.entity_id
_entity_poly.type
_entity_poly.pdbx_seq_one_letter_code
_entity_poly.pdbx_strand_id
1 'polypeptide(L)'
;MNKLGVLLGVAALFAARDASADALVRRALVIAHNGSDDPSLPALRFADDDGVLWAETLQRLGVETTLLVDPDAATRAGGRPVLAGARPPTPDEVKREVARLRAASLADDEAGRATDVLVVYVGHGNTDEAGRAYFTLAGGRLDKSSLYADVVDPLAADYVHLIVDACRASGVVGSRGGQTEAAVLAELRGMLAREQLATRPSVGAVFAESDDGETHEWSRIRAGVFSHVARSGLLGAADINGDGQVEYSELGAFVSASLQGVKGLPARLSIHAFAPTGEPRRPLVGAAPAGPSLVLSSNFGQSRVSVEDAEGRRLADVRRADDQYVMLRLPERDVYWLRTPTSEARITLAELSQGVLDLKPRELQERGPAEEALRRGLFAVPLDKNFYDQYVAAAGLVPVDFSRAFPPAAGGGLVPRSLVLTAPHPFFSGLEVGLVGQQAPLGLDAYATGPSLSWRSQGSSNFYYGGRASYTVMPKRFENVRTHRATVLALVGTRDVQRTPLFLEAGAGWGMLGVSSPNKRMGDLTVSTGHFAAGAAGRLFGMNLRLAATASADRVTLDGDDAWDTMFGLELAFRR
;
A
#
# COMPACT_ATOMS: atom_id res chain seq x y z
N MET A 1 -6.60 21.38 -46.01
CA MET A 1 -6.40 21.77 -44.59
C MET A 1 -6.67 20.54 -43.74
N ASN A 2 -5.60 19.91 -43.25
CA ASN A 2 -5.62 18.52 -42.82
C ASN A 2 -6.21 18.36 -41.41
N LYS A 3 -7.26 17.54 -41.32
CA LYS A 3 -7.90 17.04 -40.08
C LYS A 3 -6.89 16.44 -39.08
N LEU A 4 -5.70 16.06 -39.56
CA LEU A 4 -4.57 15.58 -38.76
C LEU A 4 -4.01 16.64 -37.78
N GLY A 5 -4.00 17.92 -38.16
CA GLY A 5 -3.46 19.00 -37.33
C GLY A 5 -4.33 19.36 -36.12
N VAL A 6 -5.66 19.20 -36.26
CA VAL A 6 -6.61 19.44 -35.17
C VAL A 6 -6.58 18.28 -34.16
N LEU A 7 -6.41 17.04 -34.61
CA LEU A 7 -6.26 15.87 -33.75
C LEU A 7 -4.96 15.88 -32.93
N LEU A 8 -3.84 16.32 -33.54
CA LEU A 8 -2.56 16.48 -32.84
C LEU A 8 -2.59 17.62 -31.81
N GLY A 9 -3.29 18.72 -32.10
CA GLY A 9 -3.47 19.83 -31.14
C GLY A 9 -4.35 19.48 -29.94
N VAL A 10 -5.38 18.66 -30.15
CA VAL A 10 -6.24 18.15 -29.07
C VAL A 10 -5.50 17.10 -28.23
N ALA A 11 -4.74 16.19 -28.86
CA ALA A 11 -3.92 15.21 -28.15
C ALA A 11 -2.82 15.88 -27.30
N ALA A 12 -2.22 16.97 -27.77
CA ALA A 12 -1.24 17.74 -27.00
C ALA A 12 -1.87 18.50 -25.80
N LEU A 13 -3.11 18.99 -25.93
CA LEU A 13 -3.84 19.61 -24.81
C LEU A 13 -4.31 18.60 -23.75
N PHE A 14 -4.57 17.33 -24.14
CA PHE A 14 -4.88 16.26 -23.18
C PHE A 14 -3.61 15.68 -22.54
N ALA A 15 -2.52 15.51 -23.30
CA ALA A 15 -1.23 15.07 -22.77
C ALA A 15 -0.61 16.09 -21.78
N ALA A 16 -0.86 17.39 -21.97
CA ALA A 16 -0.40 18.42 -21.04
C ALA A 16 -1.22 18.46 -19.72
N ARG A 17 -2.43 17.91 -19.70
CA ARG A 17 -3.27 17.82 -18.49
C ARG A 17 -3.01 16.55 -17.67
N ASP A 18 -2.49 15.50 -18.31
CA ASP A 18 -2.24 14.20 -17.67
C ASP A 18 -0.94 14.13 -16.87
N ALA A 19 -0.04 15.11 -17.00
CA ALA A 19 1.14 15.21 -16.15
C ALA A 19 0.83 15.63 -14.69
N SER A 20 -0.43 15.95 -14.36
CA SER A 20 -0.83 16.47 -13.04
C SER A 20 -1.54 15.44 -12.14
N ALA A 21 -1.78 14.21 -12.60
CA ALA A 21 -2.66 13.26 -11.91
C ALA A 21 -1.92 12.20 -11.06
N ASP A 22 -0.69 12.45 -10.63
CA ASP A 22 0.11 11.50 -9.81
C ASP A 22 0.67 12.10 -8.50
N ALA A 23 0.33 13.34 -8.13
CA ALA A 23 0.94 13.99 -6.98
C ALA A 23 0.01 13.97 -5.76
N LEU A 24 -0.22 12.80 -5.16
CA LEU A 24 -0.66 12.80 -3.75
C LEU A 24 0.43 13.49 -2.94
N VAL A 25 0.15 14.68 -2.43
CA VAL A 25 1.08 15.45 -1.61
C VAL A 25 0.88 15.06 -0.16
N ARG A 26 1.94 14.58 0.49
CA ARG A 26 1.92 14.29 1.93
C ARG A 26 2.71 15.32 2.70
N ARG A 27 2.10 15.87 3.73
CA ARG A 27 2.77 16.74 4.71
C ARG A 27 2.65 16.16 6.11
N ALA A 28 3.55 16.58 6.99
CA ALA A 28 3.50 16.20 8.39
C ALA A 28 3.78 17.37 9.32
N LEU A 29 3.03 17.39 10.42
CA LEU A 29 3.31 18.19 11.62
C LEU A 29 3.69 17.25 12.74
N VAL A 30 4.97 17.26 13.12
CA VAL A 30 5.49 16.48 14.26
C VAL A 30 5.62 17.41 15.45
N ILE A 31 4.96 17.07 16.55
CA ILE A 31 4.95 17.82 17.81
C ILE A 31 5.54 16.91 18.89
N ALA A 32 6.67 17.33 19.47
CA ALA A 32 7.36 16.57 20.50
C ALA A 32 7.70 17.45 21.70
N HIS A 33 7.28 17.02 22.89
CA HIS A 33 7.50 17.78 24.12
C HIS A 33 7.86 16.89 25.31
N ASN A 34 9.03 17.15 25.91
CA ASN A 34 9.50 16.44 27.09
C ASN A 34 8.80 16.88 28.38
N GLY A 35 8.36 18.13 28.44
CA GLY A 35 7.85 18.74 29.67
C GLY A 35 6.43 18.31 30.02
N SER A 36 6.07 18.53 31.27
CA SER A 36 4.71 18.48 31.78
C SER A 36 4.41 19.79 32.49
N ASP A 37 3.15 20.20 32.47
CA ASP A 37 2.63 21.29 33.30
C ASP A 37 2.20 20.81 34.70
N ASP A 38 2.18 19.49 34.91
CA ASP A 38 2.02 18.87 36.21
C ASP A 38 3.40 18.74 36.90
N PRO A 39 3.64 19.47 38.01
CA PRO A 39 4.93 19.45 38.70
C PRO A 39 5.25 18.11 39.38
N SER A 40 4.27 17.21 39.52
CA SER A 40 4.48 15.87 40.06
C SER A 40 5.04 14.89 39.01
N LEU A 41 4.92 15.22 37.72
CA LEU A 41 5.42 14.40 36.63
C LEU A 41 6.82 14.88 36.22
N PRO A 42 7.85 14.01 36.27
CA PRO A 42 9.16 14.37 35.74
C PRO A 42 9.07 14.57 34.22
N ALA A 43 9.97 15.39 33.70
CA ALA A 43 10.15 15.52 32.25
C ALA A 43 10.55 14.17 31.65
N LEU A 44 9.96 13.88 30.49
CA LEU A 44 10.35 12.76 29.64
C LEU A 44 11.78 12.94 29.15
N ARG A 45 12.45 11.81 28.92
CA ARG A 45 13.87 11.80 28.53
C ARG A 45 14.08 11.74 27.03
N PHE A 46 13.12 11.23 26.26
CA PHE A 46 13.32 10.86 24.86
C PHE A 46 12.18 11.30 23.94
N ALA A 47 11.18 12.07 24.41
CA ALA A 47 10.10 12.51 23.51
C ALA A 47 10.62 13.44 22.40
N ASP A 48 11.61 14.29 22.70
CA ASP A 48 12.32 15.12 21.72
C ASP A 48 13.18 14.29 20.74
N ASP A 49 13.92 13.30 21.24
CA ASP A 49 14.63 12.30 20.44
C ASP A 49 13.69 11.58 19.45
N ASP A 50 12.50 11.19 19.93
CA ASP A 50 11.47 10.56 19.12
C ASP A 50 10.88 11.50 18.08
N GLY A 51 10.63 12.77 18.44
CA GLY A 51 10.20 13.80 17.50
C GLY A 51 11.18 13.95 16.32
N VAL A 52 12.49 13.98 16.63
CA VAL A 52 13.54 14.00 15.61
C VAL A 52 13.50 12.74 14.73
N LEU A 53 13.37 11.56 15.32
CA LEU A 53 13.31 10.29 14.58
C LEU A 53 12.04 10.15 13.72
N TRP A 54 10.90 10.65 14.21
CA TRP A 54 9.67 10.75 13.43
C TRP A 54 9.85 11.65 12.23
N ALA A 55 10.43 12.85 12.43
CA ALA A 55 10.62 13.79 11.35
C ALA A 55 11.56 13.24 10.26
N GLU A 56 12.65 12.58 10.63
CA GLU A 56 13.54 11.94 9.66
C GLU A 56 12.90 10.75 8.94
N THR A 57 12.12 9.95 9.66
CA THR A 57 11.39 8.81 9.07
C THR A 57 10.42 9.30 8.01
N LEU A 58 9.63 10.32 8.32
CA LEU A 58 8.65 10.89 7.41
C LEU A 58 9.32 11.57 6.20
N GLN A 59 10.40 12.33 6.42
CA GLN A 59 11.20 12.90 5.32
C GLN A 59 11.77 11.81 4.41
N ARG A 60 12.31 10.72 4.99
CA ARG A 60 12.80 9.57 4.22
C ARG A 60 11.71 8.92 3.38
N LEU A 61 10.47 8.92 3.86
CA LEU A 61 9.30 8.39 3.16
C LEU A 61 8.67 9.40 2.19
N GLY A 62 9.30 10.57 1.97
CA GLY A 62 8.86 11.57 1.00
C GLY A 62 7.79 12.53 1.51
N VAL A 63 7.61 12.63 2.83
CA VAL A 63 6.61 13.52 3.46
C VAL A 63 7.26 14.87 3.78
N GLU A 64 6.66 15.98 3.31
CA GLU A 64 7.09 17.33 3.66
C GLU A 64 6.83 17.56 5.16
N THR A 65 7.88 17.54 5.98
CA THR A 65 7.72 17.46 7.44
C THR A 65 8.17 18.72 8.16
N THR A 66 7.30 19.23 9.03
CA THR A 66 7.58 20.32 9.98
C THR A 66 7.75 19.72 11.37
N LEU A 67 8.81 20.11 12.08
CA LEU A 67 9.13 19.62 13.42
C LEU A 67 9.00 20.74 14.46
N LEU A 68 8.07 20.56 15.39
CA LEU A 68 7.91 21.36 16.59
C LEU A 68 8.48 20.59 17.79
N VAL A 69 9.63 20.99 18.28
CA VAL A 69 10.35 20.36 19.40
C VAL A 69 11.24 21.39 20.11
N ASP A 70 11.40 21.23 21.42
CA ASP A 70 12.45 21.90 22.19
C ASP A 70 13.52 20.86 22.55
N PRO A 71 14.55 20.68 21.70
CA PRO A 71 15.48 19.58 21.86
C PRO A 71 16.41 19.86 23.04
N ASP A 72 16.63 18.86 23.89
CA ASP A 72 17.55 18.99 25.01
C ASP A 72 19.04 19.03 24.55
N ALA A 73 19.96 19.14 25.51
CA ALA A 73 21.38 19.20 25.20
C ALA A 73 21.91 17.92 24.52
N ALA A 74 21.37 16.74 24.89
CA ALA A 74 21.78 15.46 24.32
C ALA A 74 21.25 15.31 22.89
N THR A 75 19.99 15.69 22.64
CA THR A 75 19.36 15.69 21.31
C THR A 75 20.08 16.66 20.38
N ARG A 76 20.43 17.87 20.85
CA ARG A 76 21.21 18.85 20.07
C ARG A 76 22.61 18.36 19.72
N ALA A 77 23.28 17.68 20.66
CA ALA A 77 24.63 17.15 20.44
C ALA A 77 24.69 16.12 19.30
N GLY A 78 23.56 15.48 18.97
CA GLY A 78 23.45 14.55 17.84
C GLY A 78 23.58 15.21 16.45
N GLY A 79 23.54 16.54 16.34
CA GLY A 79 23.88 17.25 15.10
C GLY A 79 22.97 16.97 13.90
N ARG A 80 21.70 16.64 14.13
CA ARG A 80 20.78 16.12 13.11
C ARG A 80 20.26 17.24 12.18
N PRO A 81 20.31 17.09 10.85
CA PRO A 81 19.89 18.13 9.91
C PRO A 81 18.46 18.64 10.13
N VAL A 82 17.54 17.76 10.55
CA VAL A 82 16.14 18.09 10.78
C VAL A 82 15.93 19.13 11.90
N LEU A 83 16.91 19.30 12.79
CA LEU A 83 16.87 20.30 13.86
C LEU A 83 17.09 21.74 13.35
N ALA A 84 17.68 21.94 12.17
CA ALA A 84 17.98 23.28 11.65
C ALA A 84 16.71 24.15 11.43
N GLY A 85 15.56 23.51 11.22
CA GLY A 85 14.25 24.15 11.07
C GLY A 85 13.32 24.00 12.27
N ALA A 86 13.78 23.38 13.37
CA ALA A 86 12.94 23.11 14.52
C ALA A 86 12.46 24.40 15.21
N ARG A 87 11.24 24.34 15.74
CA ARG A 87 10.58 25.42 16.48
C ARG A 87 10.00 24.88 17.79
N PRO A 88 9.85 25.68 18.85
CA PRO A 88 9.34 25.16 20.11
C PRO A 88 7.87 24.70 19.96
N PRO A 89 7.44 23.64 20.66
CA PRO A 89 6.10 23.07 20.56
C PRO A 89 5.09 23.87 21.42
N THR A 90 4.93 25.16 21.13
CA THR A 90 3.97 26.03 21.84
C THR A 90 2.63 26.09 21.11
N PRO A 91 1.52 26.44 21.78
CA PRO A 91 0.21 26.60 21.12
C PRO A 91 0.24 27.59 19.93
N ASP A 92 0.97 28.70 20.06
CA ASP A 92 1.08 29.71 19.00
C ASP A 92 1.83 29.18 17.77
N GLU A 93 2.90 28.42 17.99
CA GLU A 93 3.68 27.79 16.93
C GLU A 93 2.86 26.70 16.23
N VAL A 94 2.12 25.87 16.99
CA VAL A 94 1.19 24.88 16.43
C VAL A 94 0.15 25.56 15.54
N LYS A 95 -0.51 26.61 16.03
CA LYS A 95 -1.51 27.36 15.26
C LYS A 95 -0.91 27.98 14.00
N ARG A 96 0.30 28.53 14.07
CA ARG A 96 0.99 29.10 12.92
C ARG A 96 1.29 28.04 11.87
N GLU A 97 1.81 26.88 12.26
CA GLU A 97 2.12 25.81 11.32
C GLU A 97 0.86 25.16 10.74
N VAL A 98 -0.22 25.03 11.50
CA VAL A 98 -1.53 24.60 10.97
C VAL A 98 -2.03 25.59 9.92
N ALA A 99 -1.92 26.91 10.16
CA ALA A 99 -2.30 27.92 9.17
C ALA A 99 -1.44 27.85 7.89
N ARG A 100 -0.13 27.58 8.04
CA ARG A 100 0.78 27.37 6.90
C ARG A 100 0.39 26.12 6.09
N LEU A 101 0.18 25.00 6.77
CA LEU A 101 -0.21 23.73 6.14
C LEU A 101 -1.56 23.86 5.45
N ARG A 102 -2.55 24.51 6.08
CA ARG A 102 -3.83 24.84 5.45
C ARG A 102 -3.66 25.60 4.15
N ALA A 103 -2.86 26.67 4.15
CA ALA A 103 -2.63 27.45 2.94
C ALA A 103 -1.99 26.60 1.83
N ALA A 104 -1.09 25.68 2.19
CA ALA A 104 -0.48 24.74 1.24
C ALA A 104 -1.49 23.71 0.70
N SER A 105 -2.35 23.14 1.56
CA SER A 105 -3.40 22.20 1.15
C SER A 105 -4.39 22.86 0.18
N LEU A 106 -4.83 24.09 0.48
CA LEU A 106 -5.72 24.84 -0.40
C LEU A 106 -5.07 25.14 -1.77
N ALA A 107 -3.78 25.47 -1.79
CA ALA A 107 -3.06 25.69 -3.04
C ALA A 107 -2.88 24.40 -3.87
N ASP A 108 -2.77 23.25 -3.22
CA ASP A 108 -2.74 21.94 -3.89
C ASP A 108 -4.12 21.54 -4.43
N ASP A 109 -5.19 21.78 -3.67
CA ASP A 109 -6.58 21.58 -4.09
C ASP A 109 -6.92 22.45 -5.32
N GLU A 110 -6.56 23.73 -5.30
CA GLU A 110 -6.67 24.63 -6.47
C GLU A 110 -5.91 24.11 -7.70
N ALA A 111 -4.84 23.34 -7.48
CA ALA A 111 -4.05 22.71 -8.52
C ALA A 111 -4.48 21.26 -8.83
N GLY A 112 -5.57 20.77 -8.24
CA GLY A 112 -6.12 19.42 -8.46
C GLY A 112 -5.27 18.28 -7.91
N ARG A 113 -4.43 18.54 -6.89
CA ARG A 113 -3.62 17.54 -6.20
C ARG A 113 -4.29 17.11 -4.91
N ALA A 114 -4.42 15.80 -4.70
CA ALA A 114 -4.89 15.27 -3.43
C ALA A 114 -3.83 15.47 -2.33
N THR A 115 -4.27 15.70 -1.10
CA THR A 115 -3.43 16.06 0.05
C THR A 115 -3.74 15.20 1.26
N ASP A 116 -2.69 14.61 1.85
CA ASP A 116 -2.77 13.99 3.17
C ASP A 116 -1.89 14.78 4.15
N VAL A 117 -2.39 15.00 5.37
CA VAL A 117 -1.60 15.56 6.47
C VAL A 117 -1.49 14.57 7.62
N LEU A 118 -0.27 14.22 8.00
CA LEU A 118 0.03 13.44 9.19
C LEU A 118 0.27 14.40 10.37
N VAL A 119 -0.42 14.20 11.48
CA VAL A 119 -0.13 14.91 12.75
C VAL A 119 0.41 13.88 13.72
N VAL A 120 1.69 14.02 14.08
CA VAL A 120 2.36 13.15 15.04
C VAL A 120 2.53 13.89 16.34
N TYR A 121 2.07 13.32 17.45
CA TYR A 121 2.30 13.86 18.80
C TYR A 121 3.08 12.85 19.64
N VAL A 122 4.14 13.32 20.29
CA VAL A 122 4.94 12.56 21.26
C VAL A 122 5.13 13.41 22.52
N GLY A 123 4.66 12.92 23.66
CA GLY A 123 4.81 13.63 24.92
C GLY A 123 3.85 13.16 26.00
N HIS A 124 3.74 13.95 27.07
CA HIS A 124 2.81 13.65 28.15
C HIS A 124 1.36 13.84 27.70
N GLY A 125 0.48 12.98 28.23
CA GLY A 125 -0.96 13.18 28.21
C GLY A 125 -1.51 13.04 29.64
N ASN A 126 -2.34 13.98 30.05
CA ASN A 126 -2.82 14.09 31.43
C ASN A 126 -4.31 14.46 31.45
N THR A 127 -4.91 14.55 32.64
CA THR A 127 -6.29 15.05 32.82
C THR A 127 -6.31 16.26 33.72
N ASP A 128 -7.21 17.21 33.44
CA ASP A 128 -7.43 18.35 34.32
C ASP A 128 -8.31 17.99 35.52
N GLU A 129 -8.56 18.94 36.41
CA GLU A 129 -9.42 18.78 37.59
C GLU A 129 -10.85 18.33 37.25
N ALA A 130 -11.31 18.62 36.03
CA ALA A 130 -12.62 18.21 35.52
C ALA A 130 -12.60 16.83 34.84
N GLY A 131 -11.45 16.14 34.87
CA GLY A 131 -11.26 14.82 34.24
C GLY A 131 -11.14 14.86 32.71
N ARG A 132 -10.93 16.04 32.11
CA ARG A 132 -10.76 16.17 30.66
C ARG A 132 -9.32 15.86 30.29
N ALA A 133 -9.12 14.93 29.36
CA ALA A 133 -7.80 14.58 28.88
C ALA A 133 -7.22 15.68 27.98
N TYR A 134 -5.92 15.89 28.05
CA TYR A 134 -5.17 16.83 27.22
C TYR A 134 -3.73 16.36 27.01
N PHE A 135 -3.10 16.90 25.98
CA PHE A 135 -1.67 16.80 25.70
C PHE A 135 -0.94 18.04 26.20
N THR A 136 0.28 17.86 26.70
CA THR A 136 1.13 18.95 27.20
C THR A 136 1.89 19.61 26.05
N LEU A 137 1.89 20.93 26.01
CA LEU A 137 2.70 21.73 25.09
C LEU A 137 3.64 22.63 25.89
N ALA A 138 4.69 23.14 25.25
CA ALA A 138 5.52 24.16 25.86
C ALA A 138 4.68 25.42 26.15
N GLY A 139 4.42 25.68 27.42
CA GLY A 139 3.60 26.82 27.86
C GLY A 139 2.09 26.69 27.59
N GLY A 140 1.57 25.48 27.37
CA GLY A 140 0.13 25.30 27.14
C GLY A 140 -0.33 23.85 27.12
N ARG A 141 -1.57 23.64 26.67
CA ARG A 141 -2.22 22.32 26.55
C ARG A 141 -2.92 22.21 25.19
N LEU A 142 -3.04 20.99 24.70
CA LEU A 142 -3.87 20.63 23.55
C LEU A 142 -4.89 19.59 24.02
N ASP A 143 -6.07 20.05 24.40
CA ASP A 143 -7.18 19.16 24.76
C ASP A 143 -7.89 18.64 23.50
N LYS A 144 -8.89 17.79 23.70
CA LYS A 144 -9.66 17.24 22.60
C LYS A 144 -10.33 18.31 21.72
N SER A 145 -10.93 19.32 22.34
CA SER A 145 -11.66 20.35 21.62
C SER A 145 -10.73 21.18 20.74
N SER A 146 -9.58 21.58 21.29
CA SER A 146 -8.53 22.31 20.59
C SER A 146 -7.79 21.45 19.56
N LEU A 147 -7.55 20.15 19.83
CA LEU A 147 -7.01 19.22 18.82
C LEU A 147 -7.86 19.23 17.55
N TYR A 148 -9.19 19.10 17.67
CA TYR A 148 -10.04 19.11 16.48
C TYR A 148 -10.24 20.50 15.91
N ALA A 149 -10.58 21.49 16.73
CA ALA A 149 -10.95 22.82 16.25
C ALA A 149 -9.76 23.66 15.78
N ASP A 150 -8.59 23.50 16.39
CA ASP A 150 -7.41 24.33 16.12
C ASP A 150 -6.35 23.60 15.29
N VAL A 151 -6.37 22.26 15.25
CA VAL A 151 -5.38 21.45 14.50
C VAL A 151 -6.03 20.66 13.36
N VAL A 152 -6.95 19.73 13.62
CA VAL A 152 -7.44 18.80 12.58
C VAL A 152 -8.33 19.47 11.55
N ASP A 153 -9.41 20.12 11.97
CA ASP A 153 -10.42 20.68 11.08
C ASP A 153 -9.85 21.84 10.21
N PRO A 154 -8.95 22.71 10.71
CA PRO A 154 -8.38 23.78 9.90
C PRO A 154 -7.42 23.32 8.80
N LEU A 155 -6.84 22.10 8.85
CA LEU A 155 -5.80 21.68 7.90
C LEU A 155 -6.27 21.63 6.44
N ALA A 156 -7.59 21.54 6.20
CA ALA A 156 -8.20 21.53 4.87
C ALA A 156 -7.54 20.52 3.89
N ALA A 157 -7.04 19.40 4.41
CA ALA A 157 -6.51 18.30 3.62
C ALA A 157 -7.63 17.31 3.26
N ASP A 158 -7.44 16.52 2.20
CA ASP A 158 -8.39 15.46 1.83
C ASP A 158 -8.47 14.40 2.93
N TYR A 159 -7.33 14.05 3.52
CA TYR A 159 -7.24 13.15 4.67
C TYR A 159 -6.28 13.67 5.74
N VAL A 160 -6.64 13.46 7.01
CA VAL A 160 -5.80 13.75 8.17
C VAL A 160 -5.55 12.47 8.96
N HIS A 161 -4.28 12.18 9.23
CA HIS A 161 -3.85 10.98 9.93
C HIS A 161 -3.20 11.36 11.27
N LEU A 162 -3.80 10.94 12.37
CA LEU A 162 -3.27 11.18 13.71
C LEU A 162 -2.39 10.00 14.13
N ILE A 163 -1.16 10.27 14.59
CA ILE A 163 -0.30 9.28 15.23
C ILE A 163 0.11 9.82 16.60
N VAL A 164 -0.31 9.16 17.68
CA VAL A 164 -0.12 9.69 19.02
C VAL A 164 0.57 8.69 19.94
N ASP A 165 1.70 9.12 20.49
CA ASP A 165 2.42 8.43 21.56
C ASP A 165 2.34 9.26 22.85
N ALA A 166 1.30 8.99 23.64
CA ALA A 166 1.05 9.69 24.90
C ALA A 166 0.19 8.83 25.83
N CYS A 167 0.41 8.95 27.13
CA CYS A 167 -0.52 8.39 28.11
C CYS A 167 -1.92 9.01 27.91
N ARG A 168 -2.98 8.23 28.11
CA ARG A 168 -4.39 8.70 27.98
C ARG A 168 -4.76 9.31 26.62
N ALA A 169 -4.04 8.96 25.55
CA ALA A 169 -4.33 9.43 24.19
C ALA A 169 -5.79 9.16 23.76
N SER A 170 -6.40 8.06 24.23
CA SER A 170 -7.80 7.72 23.96
C SER A 170 -8.80 8.79 24.43
N GLY A 171 -8.51 9.55 25.48
CA GLY A 171 -9.37 10.62 25.98
C GLY A 171 -9.29 11.92 25.17
N VAL A 172 -8.20 12.10 24.39
CA VAL A 172 -7.96 13.28 23.53
C VAL A 172 -8.32 12.98 22.08
N VAL A 173 -7.89 11.84 21.56
CA VAL A 173 -8.12 11.35 20.18
C VAL A 173 -9.46 10.61 20.05
N GLY A 174 -10.05 10.17 21.17
CA GLY A 174 -11.31 9.40 21.23
C GLY A 174 -12.23 9.87 22.37
N SER A 175 -13.22 9.05 22.74
CA SER A 175 -14.37 9.47 23.58
C SER A 175 -14.12 9.68 25.08
N ARG A 176 -15.10 10.31 25.76
CA ARG A 176 -15.08 10.74 27.17
C ARG A 176 -14.68 9.64 28.17
N GLY A 177 -13.84 10.03 29.12
CA GLY A 177 -13.50 9.24 30.30
C GLY A 177 -14.65 9.18 31.31
N GLY A 178 -14.86 7.99 31.86
CA GLY A 178 -15.59 7.73 33.10
C GLY A 178 -14.90 6.57 33.80
N GLN A 179 -14.70 6.68 35.11
CA GLN A 179 -14.15 5.58 35.93
C GLN A 179 -15.12 4.39 35.85
N THR A 180 -14.62 3.18 35.55
CA THR A 180 -15.02 1.83 36.06
C THR A 180 -14.75 0.69 35.02
N GLU A 181 -14.28 -0.45 35.54
CA GLU A 181 -14.06 -1.81 34.98
C GLU A 181 -13.60 -2.02 33.50
N ALA A 182 -12.37 -2.53 33.37
CA ALA A 182 -11.54 -2.57 32.17
C ALA A 182 -12.04 -3.41 30.98
N ALA A 183 -12.94 -4.38 31.16
CA ALA A 183 -13.31 -5.30 30.08
C ALA A 183 -14.47 -4.79 29.20
N VAL A 184 -15.42 -4.04 29.78
CA VAL A 184 -16.59 -3.49 29.06
C VAL A 184 -16.24 -2.13 28.41
N LEU A 185 -15.21 -1.45 28.92
CA LEU A 185 -14.79 -0.12 28.50
C LEU A 185 -14.01 -0.10 27.18
N ALA A 186 -13.24 -1.15 26.86
CA ALA A 186 -12.47 -1.23 25.61
C ALA A 186 -13.38 -1.30 24.37
N GLU A 187 -14.49 -2.03 24.47
CA GLU A 187 -15.49 -2.16 23.41
C GLU A 187 -16.28 -0.85 23.20
N LEU A 188 -16.69 -0.20 24.30
CA LEU A 188 -17.36 1.11 24.28
C LEU A 188 -16.47 2.26 23.81
N ARG A 189 -15.19 2.30 24.20
CA ARG A 189 -14.21 3.30 23.74
C ARG A 189 -13.94 3.17 22.24
N GLY A 190 -13.86 1.94 21.72
CA GLY A 190 -13.76 1.66 20.30
C GLY A 190 -15.01 2.12 19.52
N MET A 191 -16.21 1.90 20.06
CA MET A 191 -17.46 2.37 19.45
C MET A 191 -17.59 3.90 19.45
N LEU A 192 -17.24 4.57 20.54
CA LEU A 192 -17.37 6.02 20.66
C LEU A 192 -16.24 6.80 19.92
N ALA A 193 -15.05 6.22 19.79
CA ALA A 193 -14.01 6.73 18.88
C ALA A 193 -14.43 6.57 17.41
N ARG A 194 -15.06 5.44 17.06
CA ARG A 194 -15.71 5.25 15.75
C ARG A 194 -16.83 6.26 15.51
N GLU A 195 -17.64 6.63 16.51
CA GLU A 195 -18.69 7.65 16.34
C GLU A 195 -18.13 9.05 16.03
N GLN A 196 -17.02 9.45 16.64
CA GLN A 196 -16.41 10.76 16.32
C GLN A 196 -15.68 10.78 14.99
N LEU A 197 -14.96 9.72 14.65
CA LEU A 197 -14.36 9.57 13.32
C LEU A 197 -15.45 9.35 12.25
N ALA A 198 -16.63 8.84 12.60
CA ALA A 198 -17.77 8.76 11.69
C ALA A 198 -18.32 10.15 11.33
N THR A 199 -18.18 11.17 12.21
CA THR A 199 -18.49 12.57 11.85
C THR A 199 -17.42 13.23 10.97
N ARG A 200 -16.24 12.60 10.83
CA ARG A 200 -15.09 13.10 10.07
C ARG A 200 -14.51 11.97 9.20
N PRO A 201 -15.18 11.61 8.10
CA PRO A 201 -14.82 10.43 7.31
C PRO A 201 -13.41 10.47 6.70
N SER A 202 -12.80 11.66 6.61
CA SER A 202 -11.44 11.90 6.16
C SER A 202 -10.36 11.74 7.24
N VAL A 203 -10.74 11.52 8.50
CA VAL A 203 -9.80 11.44 9.62
C VAL A 203 -9.58 9.99 10.04
N GLY A 204 -8.32 9.59 10.15
CA GLY A 204 -7.91 8.34 10.77
C GLY A 204 -6.92 8.57 11.91
N ALA A 205 -6.77 7.58 12.79
CA ALA A 205 -5.91 7.69 13.96
C ALA A 205 -5.25 6.35 14.33
N VAL A 206 -3.99 6.40 14.75
CA VAL A 206 -3.27 5.31 15.42
C VAL A 206 -2.69 5.83 16.72
N PHE A 207 -2.98 5.18 17.83
CA PHE A 207 -2.44 5.59 19.12
C PHE A 207 -2.26 4.42 20.08
N ALA A 208 -1.36 4.61 21.03
CA ALA A 208 -1.18 3.72 22.18
C ALA A 208 -1.81 4.33 23.44
N GLU A 209 -2.37 3.48 24.30
CA GLU A 209 -2.86 3.84 25.64
C GLU A 209 -2.14 2.97 26.68
N SER A 210 -1.63 3.59 27.75
CA SER A 210 -1.20 2.91 28.97
C SER A 210 -2.07 3.36 30.16
N ASP A 211 -2.47 2.40 30.98
CA ASP A 211 -3.40 2.62 32.11
C ASP A 211 -2.73 3.32 33.33
N ASP A 212 -1.40 3.23 33.46
CA ASP A 212 -0.70 3.60 34.71
C ASP A 212 -0.06 5.00 34.70
N GLY A 213 -0.24 5.78 33.63
CA GLY A 213 0.32 7.14 33.55
C GLY A 213 1.85 7.24 33.49
N GLU A 214 2.58 6.12 33.57
CA GLU A 214 4.01 6.06 33.25
C GLU A 214 4.20 5.94 31.74
N THR A 215 4.92 6.89 31.16
CA THR A 215 5.36 6.82 29.76
C THR A 215 6.43 5.74 29.64
N HIS A 216 6.19 4.73 28.82
CA HIS A 216 7.10 3.61 28.60
C HIS A 216 8.24 3.99 27.67
N GLU A 217 9.10 4.88 28.15
CA GLU A 217 10.38 5.24 27.55
C GLU A 217 11.42 4.14 27.85
N TRP A 218 12.13 3.66 26.83
CA TRP A 218 13.16 2.63 27.03
C TRP A 218 14.56 3.16 26.70
N SER A 219 15.41 3.23 27.73
CA SER A 219 16.80 3.73 27.68
C SER A 219 17.68 3.09 26.59
N ARG A 220 17.46 1.81 26.26
CA ARG A 220 18.25 1.11 25.23
C ARG A 220 17.88 1.54 23.81
N ILE A 221 16.59 1.79 23.54
CA ILE A 221 16.15 2.30 22.23
C ILE A 221 16.12 3.83 22.19
N ARG A 222 16.26 4.51 23.35
CA ARG A 222 16.21 5.97 23.51
C ARG A 222 14.97 6.57 22.85
N ALA A 223 13.83 5.93 23.13
CA ALA A 223 12.55 6.19 22.50
C ALA A 223 11.42 5.59 23.35
N GLY A 224 10.21 6.13 23.18
CA GLY A 224 8.96 5.47 23.47
C GLY A 224 8.81 4.19 22.66
N VAL A 225 8.38 3.12 23.33
CA VAL A 225 8.24 1.78 22.71
C VAL A 225 7.27 1.81 21.53
N PHE A 226 6.14 2.53 21.64
CA PHE A 226 5.18 2.65 20.54
C PHE A 226 5.78 3.42 19.36
N SER A 227 6.35 4.60 19.59
CA SER A 227 7.00 5.40 18.55
C SER A 227 8.03 4.60 17.76
N HIS A 228 8.89 3.83 18.42
CA HIS A 228 9.88 2.98 17.75
C HIS A 228 9.26 1.90 16.86
N VAL A 229 8.26 1.18 17.39
CA VAL A 229 7.59 0.10 16.64
C VAL A 229 6.79 0.69 15.47
N ALA A 230 6.06 1.79 15.68
CA ALA A 230 5.29 2.43 14.64
C ALA A 230 6.18 2.94 13.49
N ARG A 231 7.30 3.61 13.81
CA ARG A 231 8.29 4.01 12.79
C ARG A 231 8.87 2.80 12.05
N SER A 232 9.25 1.74 12.77
CA SER A 232 9.74 0.51 12.13
C SER A 232 8.74 -0.05 11.13
N GLY A 233 7.45 -0.06 11.50
CA GLY A 233 6.34 -0.44 10.64
C GLY A 233 6.26 0.41 9.36
N LEU A 234 6.22 1.74 9.52
CA LEU A 234 6.13 2.70 8.41
C LEU A 234 7.35 2.67 7.48
N LEU A 235 8.53 2.36 8.01
CA LEU A 235 9.75 2.15 7.23
C LEU A 235 9.65 0.91 6.32
N GLY A 236 8.63 0.07 6.49
CA GLY A 236 8.32 -1.07 5.62
C GLY A 236 8.26 -2.41 6.35
N ALA A 237 8.47 -2.46 7.68
CA ALA A 237 8.34 -3.70 8.44
C ALA A 237 6.87 -4.18 8.56
N ALA A 238 5.91 -3.26 8.40
CA ALA A 238 4.48 -3.56 8.44
C ALA A 238 3.89 -3.97 7.08
N ASP A 239 4.57 -3.64 5.97
CA ASP A 239 4.15 -3.90 4.59
C ASP A 239 4.11 -5.42 4.32
N ILE A 240 2.97 -6.04 4.64
CA ILE A 240 2.81 -7.50 4.70
C ILE A 240 2.48 -8.06 3.31
N ASN A 241 1.85 -7.25 2.45
CA ASN A 241 1.58 -7.61 1.06
C ASN A 241 2.69 -7.15 0.10
N GLY A 242 3.61 -6.29 0.55
CA GLY A 242 4.74 -5.86 -0.23
C GLY A 242 4.38 -4.88 -1.33
N ASP A 243 3.30 -4.12 -1.22
CA ASP A 243 2.97 -3.18 -2.28
C ASP A 243 3.74 -1.85 -2.16
N GLY A 244 4.58 -1.74 -1.14
CA GLY A 244 5.39 -0.58 -0.85
C GLY A 244 4.61 0.52 -0.14
N GLN A 245 3.37 0.28 0.25
CA GLN A 245 2.56 1.19 1.06
C GLN A 245 2.39 0.59 2.45
N VAL A 246 1.99 1.42 3.42
CA VAL A 246 1.62 0.90 4.75
C VAL A 246 0.24 1.43 5.10
N GLU A 247 -0.72 0.53 5.23
CA GLU A 247 -2.10 0.82 5.61
C GLU A 247 -2.31 0.73 7.15
N TYR A 248 -3.46 1.20 7.63
CA TYR A 248 -3.84 1.13 9.05
C TYR A 248 -3.92 -0.31 9.57
N SER A 249 -4.44 -1.23 8.76
CA SER A 249 -4.56 -2.65 9.07
C SER A 249 -3.18 -3.30 9.26
N GLU A 250 -2.22 -2.94 8.42
CA GLU A 250 -0.83 -3.40 8.48
C GLU A 250 -0.10 -2.84 9.69
N LEU A 251 -0.14 -1.52 9.90
CA LEU A 251 0.53 -0.89 11.03
C LEU A 251 -0.05 -1.41 12.35
N GLY A 252 -1.37 -1.51 12.46
CA GLY A 252 -2.04 -2.05 13.65
C GLY A 252 -1.63 -3.49 13.96
N ALA A 253 -1.62 -4.36 12.93
CA ALA A 253 -1.19 -5.74 13.07
C ALA A 253 0.29 -5.85 13.45
N PHE A 254 1.16 -5.07 12.79
CA PHE A 254 2.59 -5.04 13.06
C PHE A 254 2.89 -4.63 14.49
N VAL A 255 2.28 -3.54 14.97
CA VAL A 255 2.50 -3.04 16.33
C VAL A 255 2.00 -4.08 17.34
N SER A 256 0.85 -4.69 17.08
CA SER A 256 0.26 -5.71 17.94
C SER A 256 1.12 -6.98 18.02
N ALA A 257 1.61 -7.49 16.89
CA ALA A 257 2.56 -8.61 16.86
C ALA A 257 3.87 -8.28 17.62
N SER A 258 4.40 -7.08 17.38
CA SER A 258 5.67 -6.64 17.95
C SER A 258 5.63 -6.50 19.47
N LEU A 259 4.47 -6.15 20.04
CA LEU A 259 4.28 -5.98 21.49
C LEU A 259 3.74 -7.22 22.20
N GLN A 260 3.19 -8.21 21.48
CA GLN A 260 2.51 -9.38 22.07
C GLN A 260 3.38 -10.17 23.06
N GLY A 261 4.69 -10.28 22.80
CA GLY A 261 5.61 -11.04 23.64
C GLY A 261 6.03 -10.33 24.92
N VAL A 262 5.71 -9.05 25.08
CA VAL A 262 6.10 -8.24 26.23
C VAL A 262 5.25 -8.62 27.45
N LYS A 263 5.84 -9.38 28.38
CA LYS A 263 5.23 -9.73 29.67
C LYS A 263 5.69 -8.76 30.75
N GLY A 264 4.79 -8.33 31.63
CA GLY A 264 5.15 -7.60 32.85
C GLY A 264 5.42 -6.11 32.69
N LEU A 265 4.90 -5.46 31.65
CA LEU A 265 4.69 -4.01 31.72
C LEU A 265 3.66 -3.76 32.84
N PRO A 266 3.89 -2.80 33.76
CA PRO A 266 2.93 -2.45 34.81
C PRO A 266 1.52 -2.16 34.24
N ALA A 267 1.46 -1.54 33.05
CA ALA A 267 0.25 -1.37 32.25
C ALA A 267 0.32 -2.14 30.92
N ARG A 268 -0.78 -2.76 30.50
CA ARG A 268 -0.92 -3.28 29.13
C ARG A 268 -1.02 -2.10 28.17
N LEU A 269 -0.01 -1.91 27.31
CA LEU A 269 -0.12 -1.01 26.16
C LEU A 269 -1.25 -1.51 25.25
N SER A 270 -2.35 -0.76 25.20
CA SER A 270 -3.46 -1.01 24.28
C SER A 270 -3.27 -0.18 23.02
N ILE A 271 -3.32 -0.82 21.86
CA ILE A 271 -3.10 -0.17 20.56
C ILE A 271 -4.42 -0.05 19.84
N HIS A 272 -4.71 1.14 19.35
CA HIS A 272 -5.92 1.42 18.60
C HIS A 272 -5.56 1.96 17.22
N ALA A 273 -6.14 1.36 16.19
CA ALA A 273 -6.03 1.80 14.81
C ALA A 273 -7.43 2.02 14.24
N PHE A 274 -7.68 3.24 13.76
CA PHE A 274 -8.92 3.64 13.14
C PHE A 274 -8.62 4.23 11.76
N ALA A 275 -8.93 3.49 10.71
CA ALA A 275 -8.80 4.00 9.35
C ALA A 275 -9.89 5.07 9.06
N PRO A 276 -9.62 6.04 8.17
CA PRO A 276 -10.63 6.96 7.67
C PRO A 276 -11.81 6.19 7.07
N THR A 277 -13.04 6.49 7.48
CA THR A 277 -14.22 5.75 6.99
C THR A 277 -14.55 6.05 5.54
N GLY A 278 -14.15 7.23 5.03
CA GLY A 278 -14.31 7.63 3.64
C GLY A 278 -13.40 6.86 2.67
N GLU A 279 -12.22 6.42 3.13
CA GLU A 279 -11.31 5.55 2.37
C GLU A 279 -10.57 4.60 3.33
N PRO A 280 -11.17 3.46 3.72
CA PRO A 280 -10.64 2.58 4.76
C PRO A 280 -9.27 1.94 4.46
N ARG A 281 -8.84 1.98 3.19
CA ARG A 281 -7.52 1.51 2.72
C ARG A 281 -6.59 2.66 2.33
N ARG A 282 -6.88 3.89 2.77
CA ARG A 282 -5.99 5.03 2.57
C ARG A 282 -4.66 4.73 3.27
N PRO A 283 -3.53 4.65 2.54
CA PRO A 283 -2.24 4.34 3.14
C PRO A 283 -1.74 5.50 4.00
N LEU A 284 -1.12 5.20 5.14
CA LEU A 284 -0.44 6.19 6.00
C LEU A 284 0.79 6.76 5.29
N VAL A 285 1.54 5.89 4.61
CA VAL A 285 2.71 6.23 3.79
C VAL A 285 2.71 5.36 2.53
N GLY A 286 3.26 5.90 1.44
CA GLY A 286 3.32 5.22 0.15
C GLY A 286 4.74 4.95 -0.32
N ALA A 287 4.92 4.87 -1.65
CA ALA A 287 6.23 4.73 -2.25
C ALA A 287 7.18 5.84 -1.79
N ALA A 288 8.28 5.45 -1.17
CA ALA A 288 9.31 6.38 -0.73
C ALA A 288 10.21 6.80 -1.90
N PRO A 289 10.81 8.01 -1.85
CA PRO A 289 11.85 8.42 -2.76
C PRO A 289 13.02 7.41 -2.82
N ALA A 290 13.78 7.44 -3.91
CA ALA A 290 15.01 6.67 -4.03
C ALA A 290 15.96 7.01 -2.86
N GLY A 291 16.56 5.99 -2.26
CA GLY A 291 17.41 6.17 -1.09
C GLY A 291 17.81 4.84 -0.45
N PRO A 292 18.45 4.88 0.73
CA PRO A 292 18.91 3.69 1.43
C PRO A 292 17.75 2.74 1.73
N SER A 293 17.90 1.47 1.33
CA SER A 293 16.92 0.41 1.56
C SER A 293 17.62 -0.89 1.91
N LEU A 294 17.15 -1.57 2.93
CA LEU A 294 17.59 -2.91 3.31
C LEU A 294 16.56 -3.94 2.86
N VAL A 295 16.97 -4.87 2.01
CA VAL A 295 16.13 -5.97 1.54
C VAL A 295 16.42 -7.23 2.35
N LEU A 296 15.41 -7.71 3.06
CA LEU A 296 15.40 -8.99 3.74
C LEU A 296 14.64 -9.99 2.88
N SER A 297 15.36 -10.70 2.01
CA SER A 297 14.77 -11.71 1.13
C SER A 297 14.26 -12.93 1.91
N SER A 298 13.40 -13.74 1.28
CA SER A 298 12.91 -15.00 1.85
C SER A 298 14.02 -16.00 2.21
N ASN A 299 15.21 -15.88 1.60
CA ASN A 299 16.36 -16.73 1.91
C ASN A 299 17.27 -16.14 3.00
N PHE A 300 16.95 -14.95 3.50
CA PHE A 300 17.68 -14.32 4.59
C PHE A 300 17.35 -15.09 5.88
N GLY A 301 18.14 -16.12 6.21
CA GLY A 301 17.88 -17.10 7.29
C GLY A 301 17.85 -16.55 8.74
N GLN A 302 17.60 -15.26 8.90
CA GLN A 302 17.47 -14.54 10.16
C GLN A 302 16.11 -13.83 10.15
N SER A 303 15.18 -14.28 10.99
CA SER A 303 13.83 -13.71 11.08
C SER A 303 13.73 -12.48 11.97
N ARG A 304 14.68 -12.26 12.89
CA ARG A 304 14.73 -11.10 13.77
C ARG A 304 15.93 -10.22 13.44
N VAL A 305 15.65 -8.99 13.05
CA VAL A 305 16.65 -8.07 12.52
C VAL A 305 16.45 -6.69 13.14
N SER A 306 17.57 -6.05 13.44
CA SER A 306 17.64 -4.72 14.01
C SER A 306 18.65 -3.89 13.24
N VAL A 307 18.29 -2.65 12.93
CA VAL A 307 19.17 -1.70 12.24
C VAL A 307 19.46 -0.54 13.18
N GLU A 308 20.74 -0.27 13.40
CA GLU A 308 21.26 0.85 14.21
C GLU A 308 22.14 1.76 13.34
N ASP A 309 22.29 3.03 13.72
CA ASP A 309 23.31 3.93 13.14
C ASP A 309 24.67 3.81 13.87
N ALA A 310 25.66 4.60 13.43
CA ALA A 310 27.01 4.56 13.99
C ALA A 310 27.06 4.97 15.47
N GLU A 311 26.09 5.77 15.92
CA GLU A 311 25.94 6.23 17.30
C GLU A 311 25.19 5.20 18.19
N GLY A 312 24.81 4.07 17.61
CA GLY A 312 24.06 3.00 18.29
C GLY A 312 22.57 3.33 18.48
N ARG A 313 22.03 4.32 17.76
CA ARG A 313 20.61 4.63 17.79
C ARG A 313 19.86 3.65 16.91
N ARG A 314 18.80 3.08 17.46
CA ARG A 314 18.01 2.06 16.76
C ARG A 314 17.04 2.72 15.77
N LEU A 315 17.20 2.40 14.50
CA LEU A 315 16.43 3.00 13.40
C LEU A 315 15.19 2.16 13.08
N ALA A 316 15.34 0.84 13.02
CA ALA A 316 14.26 -0.08 12.69
C ALA A 316 14.47 -1.45 13.34
N ASP A 317 13.37 -2.10 13.67
CA ASP A 317 13.33 -3.50 14.05
C ASP A 317 12.25 -4.25 13.28
N VAL A 318 12.53 -5.51 12.97
CA VAL A 318 11.54 -6.37 12.34
C VAL A 318 11.66 -7.80 12.87
N ARG A 319 10.50 -8.42 13.09
CA ARG A 319 10.35 -9.86 13.19
C ARG A 319 9.47 -10.33 12.03
N ARG A 320 10.07 -11.04 11.07
CA ARG A 320 9.41 -11.58 9.89
C ARG A 320 9.23 -13.10 10.00
N ALA A 321 8.28 -13.66 9.26
CA ALA A 321 8.30 -15.09 8.98
C ALA A 321 9.49 -15.44 8.08
N ASP A 322 10.04 -16.66 8.16
CA ASP A 322 11.29 -17.01 7.47
C ASP A 322 11.19 -16.87 5.95
N ASP A 323 10.02 -17.03 5.35
CA ASP A 323 9.75 -16.91 3.90
C ASP A 323 9.24 -15.52 3.47
N GLN A 324 8.97 -14.62 4.41
CA GLN A 324 8.36 -13.31 4.14
C GLN A 324 9.40 -12.27 3.70
N TYR A 325 9.32 -11.80 2.46
CA TYR A 325 10.13 -10.67 2.04
C TYR A 325 9.80 -9.40 2.86
N VAL A 326 10.81 -8.63 3.26
CA VAL A 326 10.65 -7.29 3.86
C VAL A 326 11.64 -6.31 3.23
N MET A 327 11.19 -5.09 2.91
CA MET A 327 12.06 -3.99 2.48
C MET A 327 11.95 -2.83 3.49
N LEU A 328 13.05 -2.52 4.16
CA LEU A 328 13.14 -1.38 5.09
C LEU A 328 13.76 -0.17 4.40
N ARG A 329 13.07 0.97 4.38
CA ARG A 329 13.50 2.23 3.76
C ARG A 329 14.18 3.12 4.78
N LEU A 330 15.45 2.89 5.03
CA LEU A 330 16.17 3.47 6.16
C LEU A 330 16.47 4.97 5.94
N PRO A 331 16.39 5.81 6.99
CA PRO A 331 16.95 7.16 6.95
C PRO A 331 18.43 7.13 6.58
N GLU A 332 18.90 8.13 5.83
CA GLU A 332 20.28 8.17 5.34
C GLU A 332 21.29 8.27 6.48
N ARG A 333 22.27 7.37 6.48
CA ARG A 333 23.42 7.31 7.39
C ARG A 333 24.63 6.87 6.61
N ASP A 334 25.81 7.30 7.04
CA ASP A 334 27.08 6.83 6.45
C ASP A 334 27.29 5.32 6.69
N VAL A 335 26.83 4.85 7.85
CA VAL A 335 27.01 3.47 8.32
C VAL A 335 25.75 3.00 9.04
N TYR A 336 25.41 1.76 8.77
CA TYR A 336 24.38 0.99 9.45
C TYR A 336 25.00 -0.22 10.15
N TRP A 337 24.50 -0.54 11.33
CA TRP A 337 24.77 -1.79 12.03
C TRP A 337 23.54 -2.67 11.96
N LEU A 338 23.67 -3.78 11.24
CA LEU A 338 22.67 -4.83 11.20
C LEU A 338 22.95 -5.81 12.33
N ARG A 339 21.96 -6.05 13.20
CA ARG A 339 22.08 -6.97 14.32
C ARG A 339 20.98 -8.03 14.27
N THR A 340 21.38 -9.27 14.49
CA THR A 340 20.49 -10.41 14.73
C THR A 340 20.80 -10.97 16.12
N PRO A 341 20.04 -11.97 16.62
CA PRO A 341 20.35 -12.59 17.91
C PRO A 341 21.77 -13.17 17.99
N THR A 342 22.29 -13.70 16.88
CA THR A 342 23.57 -14.44 16.84
C THR A 342 24.69 -13.73 16.08
N SER A 343 24.35 -12.72 15.28
CA SER A 343 25.26 -12.16 14.30
C SER A 343 25.11 -10.65 14.16
N GLU A 344 26.13 -9.99 13.64
CA GLU A 344 26.12 -8.58 13.30
C GLU A 344 26.88 -8.30 11.99
N ALA A 345 26.48 -7.24 11.29
CA ALA A 345 27.21 -6.71 10.15
C ALA A 345 27.28 -5.19 10.25
N ARG A 346 28.43 -4.63 9.92
CA ARG A 346 28.60 -3.20 9.66
C ARG A 346 28.47 -3.00 8.16
N ILE A 347 27.60 -2.10 7.74
CA ILE A 347 27.24 -1.87 6.33
C ILE A 347 27.36 -0.37 6.08
N THR A 348 28.21 0.04 5.15
CA THR A 348 28.26 1.42 4.68
C THR A 348 27.08 1.72 3.76
N LEU A 349 26.75 3.00 3.56
CA LEU A 349 25.71 3.41 2.61
C LEU A 349 25.93 2.81 1.20
N ALA A 350 27.19 2.75 0.75
CA ALA A 350 27.56 2.16 -0.54
C ALA A 350 27.26 0.66 -0.59
N GLU A 351 27.61 -0.09 0.46
CA GLU A 351 27.37 -1.54 0.54
C GLU A 351 25.88 -1.88 0.63
N LEU A 352 25.10 -1.04 1.33
CA LEU A 352 23.65 -1.22 1.45
C LEU A 352 22.96 -1.21 0.08
N SER A 353 23.41 -0.34 -0.82
CA SER A 353 22.90 -0.26 -2.21
C SER A 353 23.25 -1.49 -3.07
N GLN A 354 24.27 -2.25 -2.68
CA GLN A 354 24.75 -3.44 -3.41
C GLN A 354 24.11 -4.75 -2.92
N GLY A 355 23.39 -4.72 -1.78
CA GLY A 355 22.67 -5.88 -1.24
C GLY A 355 23.57 -6.97 -0.64
N VAL A 356 24.86 -6.70 -0.44
CA VAL A 356 25.81 -7.66 0.15
C VAL A 356 25.80 -7.52 1.67
N LEU A 357 25.55 -8.63 2.37
CA LEU A 357 25.51 -8.67 3.84
C LEU A 357 26.49 -9.73 4.36
N ASP A 358 27.63 -9.30 4.88
CA ASP A 358 28.59 -10.18 5.57
C ASP A 358 28.32 -10.19 7.09
N LEU A 359 27.52 -11.15 7.53
CA LEU A 359 27.17 -11.33 8.94
C LEU A 359 28.27 -12.09 9.68
N LYS A 360 28.83 -11.46 10.71
CA LYS A 360 29.84 -12.04 11.60
C LYS A 360 29.21 -12.49 12.92
N PRO A 361 29.73 -13.54 13.58
CA PRO A 361 29.27 -13.93 14.92
C PRO A 361 29.42 -12.78 15.91
N ARG A 362 28.44 -12.61 16.78
CA ARG A 362 28.46 -11.52 17.77
C ARG A 362 29.39 -11.88 18.94
N GLU A 363 30.37 -11.02 19.23
CA GLU A 363 31.16 -11.14 20.46
C GLU A 363 30.30 -10.66 21.66
N LEU A 364 30.24 -11.47 22.72
CA LEU A 364 29.28 -11.44 23.83
C LEU A 364 29.24 -10.13 24.66
N GLN A 365 28.06 -9.73 25.14
CA GLN A 365 27.74 -9.76 26.59
C GLN A 365 26.25 -9.55 26.93
N GLU A 366 25.80 -10.28 27.95
CA GLU A 366 24.55 -10.13 28.71
C GLU A 366 24.58 -8.91 29.64
N ARG A 367 23.39 -8.38 30.03
CA ARG A 367 23.03 -8.02 31.43
C ARG A 367 21.59 -7.45 31.57
N GLY A 368 20.98 -7.74 32.73
CA GLY A 368 19.77 -7.11 33.30
C GLY A 368 18.44 -7.89 33.12
N PRO A 369 17.86 -8.57 34.15
CA PRO A 369 16.70 -9.45 33.96
C PRO A 369 15.38 -8.76 33.52
N ALA A 370 15.13 -7.51 33.92
CA ALA A 370 13.90 -6.78 33.53
C ALA A 370 13.99 -6.20 32.11
N GLU A 371 15.14 -5.59 31.76
CA GLU A 371 15.43 -5.13 30.41
C GLU A 371 15.54 -6.30 29.42
N GLU A 372 16.00 -7.46 29.88
CA GLU A 372 16.03 -8.71 29.12
C GLU A 372 14.61 -9.22 28.82
N ALA A 373 13.65 -9.08 29.75
CA ALA A 373 12.27 -9.52 29.55
C ALA A 373 11.56 -8.68 28.48
N LEU A 374 11.72 -7.34 28.53
CA LEU A 374 11.22 -6.43 27.50
C LEU A 374 11.92 -6.66 26.15
N ARG A 375 13.25 -6.87 26.16
CA ARG A 375 14.04 -7.21 24.95
C ARG A 375 13.63 -8.55 24.33
N ARG A 376 13.37 -9.57 25.14
CA ARG A 376 12.91 -10.88 24.66
C ARG A 376 11.48 -10.82 24.14
N GLY A 377 10.62 -10.00 24.78
CA GLY A 377 9.22 -9.86 24.43
C GLY A 377 8.94 -8.98 23.21
N LEU A 378 9.70 -7.89 23.04
CA LEU A 378 9.57 -7.02 21.88
C LEU A 378 10.06 -7.74 20.62
N PHE A 379 9.26 -7.70 19.55
CA PHE A 379 9.53 -8.43 18.30
C PHE A 379 9.74 -9.95 18.52
N ALA A 380 9.03 -10.52 19.50
CA ALA A 380 9.04 -11.96 19.74
C ALA A 380 8.19 -12.73 18.72
N VAL A 381 7.05 -12.16 18.33
CA VAL A 381 6.09 -12.75 17.40
C VAL A 381 6.28 -12.12 16.01
N PRO A 382 6.40 -12.93 14.94
CA PRO A 382 6.44 -12.40 13.58
C PRO A 382 5.09 -11.85 13.15
N LEU A 383 5.10 -10.79 12.35
CA LEU A 383 3.92 -10.44 11.55
C LEU A 383 3.87 -11.36 10.33
N ASP A 384 3.11 -12.44 10.42
CA ASP A 384 2.80 -13.29 9.28
C ASP A 384 1.35 -13.09 8.80
N LYS A 385 1.01 -13.70 7.67
CA LYS A 385 -0.34 -13.58 7.08
C LYS A 385 -1.44 -14.08 8.02
N ASN A 386 -1.19 -15.13 8.80
CA ASN A 386 -2.19 -15.69 9.70
C ASN A 386 -2.45 -14.75 10.88
N PHE A 387 -1.40 -14.19 11.48
CA PHE A 387 -1.52 -13.16 12.51
C PHE A 387 -2.27 -11.95 11.98
N TYR A 388 -1.90 -11.47 10.79
CA TYR A 388 -2.55 -10.35 10.13
C TYR A 388 -4.05 -10.59 9.90
N ASP A 389 -4.43 -11.72 9.30
CA ASP A 389 -5.83 -12.07 9.03
C ASP A 389 -6.66 -12.11 10.32
N GLN A 390 -6.10 -12.68 11.40
CA GLN A 390 -6.75 -12.73 12.72
C GLN A 390 -6.91 -11.34 13.33
N TYR A 391 -5.87 -10.51 13.28
CA TYR A 391 -5.93 -9.14 13.80
C TYR A 391 -6.97 -8.30 13.06
N VAL A 392 -6.97 -8.33 11.73
CA VAL A 392 -7.90 -7.54 10.91
C VAL A 392 -9.34 -7.95 11.17
N ALA A 393 -9.61 -9.26 11.25
CA ALA A 393 -10.94 -9.77 11.59
C ALA A 393 -11.40 -9.31 12.99
N ALA A 394 -10.51 -9.33 13.99
CA ALA A 394 -10.82 -8.90 15.36
C ALA A 394 -11.00 -7.38 15.48
N ALA A 395 -10.16 -6.60 14.78
CA ALA A 395 -10.19 -5.13 14.81
C ALA A 395 -11.32 -4.53 13.94
N GLY A 396 -11.90 -5.32 13.03
CA GLY A 396 -12.91 -4.87 12.08
C GLY A 396 -12.35 -3.89 11.03
N LEU A 397 -11.09 -4.08 10.64
CA LEU A 397 -10.42 -3.28 9.60
C LEU A 397 -10.63 -3.92 8.22
N VAL A 398 -10.38 -3.16 7.15
CA VAL A 398 -10.40 -3.69 5.79
C VAL A 398 -9.03 -4.31 5.48
N PRO A 399 -8.96 -5.57 5.00
CA PRO A 399 -7.69 -6.20 4.68
C PRO A 399 -7.06 -5.60 3.41
N VAL A 400 -5.73 -5.47 3.43
CA VAL A 400 -4.89 -5.20 2.25
C VAL A 400 -5.03 -6.28 1.18
N ASP A 401 -4.71 -5.90 -0.05
CA ASP A 401 -4.76 -6.78 -1.20
C ASP A 401 -3.45 -7.57 -1.36
N PHE A 402 -3.53 -8.89 -1.18
CA PHE A 402 -2.41 -9.82 -1.40
C PHE A 402 -2.30 -10.31 -2.87
N SER A 403 -3.10 -9.78 -3.79
CA SER A 403 -3.06 -10.18 -5.21
C SER A 403 -1.83 -9.65 -5.96
N ARG A 404 -1.12 -8.67 -5.41
CA ARG A 404 0.15 -8.16 -5.93
C ARG A 404 1.31 -9.04 -5.42
N ALA A 405 2.15 -9.52 -6.32
CA ALA A 405 3.34 -10.29 -5.94
C ALA A 405 4.48 -9.36 -5.51
N PHE A 406 5.19 -9.75 -4.44
CA PHE A 406 6.39 -9.07 -3.94
C PHE A 406 7.55 -10.08 -3.72
N PRO A 407 8.83 -9.73 -3.97
CA PRO A 407 9.35 -8.42 -4.41
C PRO A 407 8.86 -8.02 -5.81
N PRO A 408 8.85 -6.71 -6.14
CA PRO A 408 8.71 -6.29 -7.54
C PRO A 408 9.81 -6.99 -8.33
N ALA A 409 9.46 -7.47 -9.53
CA ALA A 409 10.47 -7.94 -10.48
C ALA A 409 11.52 -6.82 -10.64
N ALA A 410 12.72 -7.06 -10.13
CA ALA A 410 13.82 -6.11 -10.21
C ALA A 410 14.10 -5.80 -11.68
N GLY A 411 13.81 -4.57 -12.11
CA GLY A 411 14.14 -4.10 -13.44
C GLY A 411 15.59 -3.64 -13.51
N GLY A 412 16.33 -4.10 -14.54
CA GLY A 412 17.57 -3.45 -14.99
C GLY A 412 18.78 -4.36 -15.15
N GLY A 413 18.73 -5.33 -16.06
CA GLY A 413 19.91 -6.08 -16.48
C GLY A 413 19.60 -7.06 -17.61
N LEU A 414 19.97 -6.70 -18.83
CA LEU A 414 19.94 -7.58 -20.00
C LEU A 414 20.86 -8.78 -19.76
N VAL A 415 20.29 -9.89 -19.27
CA VAL A 415 20.90 -11.22 -19.36
C VAL A 415 19.80 -12.17 -19.83
N PRO A 416 19.99 -12.92 -20.94
CA PRO A 416 18.96 -13.81 -21.45
C PRO A 416 18.85 -15.00 -20.50
N ARG A 417 17.90 -14.96 -19.56
CA ARG A 417 17.56 -16.12 -18.75
C ARG A 417 16.42 -16.86 -19.44
N SER A 418 16.83 -17.97 -20.05
CA SER A 418 16.06 -19.15 -20.44
C SER A 418 14.72 -19.27 -19.72
N LEU A 419 13.66 -19.50 -20.51
CA LEU A 419 12.34 -19.98 -20.13
C LEU A 419 12.37 -20.89 -18.89
N VAL A 420 12.08 -20.32 -17.73
CA VAL A 420 11.68 -21.07 -16.53
C VAL A 420 10.17 -20.90 -16.43
N LEU A 421 9.46 -21.98 -16.73
CA LEU A 421 8.03 -22.13 -16.45
C LEU A 421 7.83 -22.05 -14.94
N THR A 422 7.34 -20.91 -14.46
CA THR A 422 6.81 -20.76 -13.10
C THR A 422 5.57 -21.63 -12.94
N ALA A 423 5.51 -22.34 -11.81
CA ALA A 423 4.39 -23.19 -11.42
C ALA A 423 3.04 -22.43 -11.44
N PRO A 424 1.92 -23.14 -11.70
CA PRO A 424 0.67 -22.51 -12.12
C PRO A 424 -0.04 -21.80 -10.95
N HIS A 425 -0.33 -20.51 -11.12
CA HIS A 425 -1.45 -19.84 -10.46
C HIS A 425 -2.75 -20.62 -10.72
N PRO A 426 -3.75 -20.59 -9.81
CA PRO A 426 -4.97 -21.36 -9.99
C PRO A 426 -5.57 -21.05 -11.38
N PHE A 427 -5.61 -22.07 -12.23
CA PHE A 427 -6.00 -22.06 -13.64
C PHE A 427 -7.34 -21.37 -13.93
N PHE A 428 -8.15 -21.15 -12.89
CA PHE A 428 -9.49 -20.58 -12.98
C PHE A 428 -9.55 -19.06 -12.80
N SER A 429 -8.49 -18.41 -12.33
CA SER A 429 -8.47 -16.95 -12.24
C SER A 429 -8.28 -16.33 -13.64
N GLY A 430 -9.27 -15.58 -14.11
CA GLY A 430 -9.24 -14.93 -15.43
C GLY A 430 -9.92 -15.68 -16.59
N LEU A 431 -10.69 -16.74 -16.29
CA LEU A 431 -11.51 -17.46 -17.28
C LEU A 431 -12.79 -16.67 -17.62
N GLU A 432 -13.08 -16.54 -18.91
CA GLU A 432 -14.26 -15.90 -19.46
C GLU A 432 -14.99 -16.84 -20.42
N VAL A 433 -16.30 -16.94 -20.28
CA VAL A 433 -17.17 -17.66 -21.22
C VAL A 433 -18.00 -16.64 -21.99
N GLY A 434 -18.00 -16.75 -23.31
CA GLY A 434 -18.69 -15.78 -24.16
C GLY A 434 -19.46 -16.40 -25.32
N LEU A 435 -20.19 -15.52 -26.00
CA LEU A 435 -20.90 -15.77 -27.25
C LEU A 435 -20.37 -14.80 -28.29
N VAL A 436 -19.99 -15.33 -29.46
CA VAL A 436 -19.55 -14.54 -30.61
C VAL A 436 -20.58 -14.64 -31.73
N GLY A 437 -20.83 -13.52 -32.39
CA GLY A 437 -21.55 -13.43 -33.66
C GLY A 437 -20.70 -12.67 -34.66
N GLN A 438 -20.38 -13.26 -35.80
CA GLN A 438 -19.52 -12.68 -36.83
C GLN A 438 -20.07 -13.00 -38.22
N GLN A 439 -19.56 -12.32 -39.25
CA GLN A 439 -19.83 -12.72 -40.64
C GLN A 439 -19.43 -14.18 -40.89
N ALA A 440 -20.20 -14.89 -41.71
CA ALA A 440 -19.87 -16.28 -42.02
C ALA A 440 -18.58 -16.33 -42.86
N PRO A 441 -17.67 -17.29 -42.61
CA PRO A 441 -16.47 -17.47 -43.42
C PRO A 441 -16.81 -17.66 -44.89
N LEU A 442 -15.91 -17.21 -45.77
CA LEU A 442 -16.03 -17.28 -47.23
C LEU A 442 -17.24 -16.52 -47.80
N GLY A 443 -17.88 -15.65 -47.02
CA GLY A 443 -19.03 -14.85 -47.44
C GLY A 443 -20.31 -15.65 -47.76
N LEU A 444 -20.42 -16.89 -47.27
CA LEU A 444 -21.52 -17.81 -47.64
C LEU A 444 -22.87 -17.53 -46.97
N ASP A 445 -22.91 -16.72 -45.90
CA ASP A 445 -24.14 -16.28 -45.22
C ASP A 445 -23.89 -14.96 -44.48
N ALA A 446 -24.95 -14.31 -44.01
CA ALA A 446 -24.88 -13.04 -43.30
C ALA A 446 -24.20 -13.17 -41.93
N TYR A 447 -24.32 -14.31 -41.23
CA TYR A 447 -23.72 -14.48 -39.91
C TYR A 447 -23.47 -15.94 -39.48
N ALA A 448 -22.43 -16.13 -38.67
CA ALA A 448 -22.12 -17.34 -37.92
C ALA A 448 -22.04 -17.01 -36.43
N THR A 449 -22.46 -17.94 -35.57
CA THR A 449 -22.50 -17.74 -34.11
C THR A 449 -21.95 -18.93 -33.36
N GLY A 450 -21.45 -18.71 -32.14
CA GLY A 450 -21.15 -19.81 -31.24
C GLY A 450 -20.41 -19.39 -29.98
N PRO A 451 -19.99 -20.36 -29.14
CA PRO A 451 -19.31 -20.08 -27.89
C PRO A 451 -17.85 -19.64 -28.08
N SER A 452 -17.38 -18.83 -27.13
CA SER A 452 -15.97 -18.53 -26.91
C SER A 452 -15.57 -18.85 -25.47
N LEU A 453 -14.31 -19.24 -25.30
CA LEU A 453 -13.66 -19.42 -24.01
C LEU A 453 -12.35 -18.64 -24.05
N SER A 454 -12.16 -17.72 -23.13
CA SER A 454 -10.92 -16.95 -23.04
C SER A 454 -10.32 -17.06 -21.65
N TRP A 455 -9.00 -17.04 -21.58
CA TRP A 455 -8.25 -16.86 -20.34
C TRP A 455 -7.35 -15.65 -20.53
N ARG A 456 -7.42 -14.68 -19.62
CA ARG A 456 -6.60 -13.46 -19.65
C ARG A 456 -5.87 -13.28 -18.33
N SER A 457 -4.56 -13.13 -18.42
CA SER A 457 -3.66 -12.83 -17.30
C SER A 457 -3.10 -11.42 -17.43
N GLN A 458 -3.12 -10.66 -16.35
CA GLN A 458 -2.50 -9.33 -16.35
C GLN A 458 -0.98 -9.47 -16.43
N GLY A 459 -0.35 -8.77 -17.37
CA GLY A 459 1.10 -8.72 -17.52
C GLY A 459 1.73 -7.50 -16.83
N SER A 460 1.27 -6.30 -17.18
CA SER A 460 1.69 -5.02 -16.57
C SER A 460 0.47 -4.13 -16.29
N SER A 461 0.61 -2.90 -15.79
CA SER A 461 -0.52 -2.07 -15.33
C SER A 461 -1.68 -1.97 -16.33
N ASN A 462 -1.38 -1.80 -17.62
CA ASN A 462 -2.39 -1.69 -18.67
C ASN A 462 -2.39 -2.87 -19.65
N PHE A 463 -1.39 -3.76 -19.60
CA PHE A 463 -1.28 -4.87 -20.56
C PHE A 463 -1.70 -6.20 -19.95
N TYR A 464 -2.35 -7.02 -20.77
CA TYR A 464 -2.65 -8.40 -20.45
C TYR A 464 -2.28 -9.30 -21.63
N TYR A 465 -2.06 -10.58 -21.35
CA TYR A 465 -1.88 -11.62 -22.34
C TYR A 465 -2.82 -12.79 -22.02
N GLY A 466 -3.05 -13.68 -22.98
CA GLY A 466 -4.03 -14.72 -22.77
C GLY A 466 -4.14 -15.73 -23.89
N GLY A 467 -5.14 -16.59 -23.76
CA GLY A 467 -5.55 -17.54 -24.79
C GLY A 467 -7.04 -17.41 -25.07
N ARG A 468 -7.45 -17.59 -26.32
CA ARG A 468 -8.86 -17.63 -26.73
C ARG A 468 -9.13 -18.82 -27.62
N ALA A 469 -10.12 -19.61 -27.24
CA ALA A 469 -10.70 -20.65 -28.08
C ALA A 469 -12.12 -20.23 -28.49
N SER A 470 -12.48 -20.43 -29.75
CA SER A 470 -13.85 -20.19 -30.21
C SER A 470 -14.30 -21.24 -31.20
N TYR A 471 -15.60 -21.51 -31.22
CA TYR A 471 -16.23 -22.37 -32.23
C TYR A 471 -17.51 -21.70 -32.73
N THR A 472 -17.57 -21.37 -34.01
CA THR A 472 -18.75 -20.75 -34.63
C THR A 472 -19.31 -21.62 -35.74
N VAL A 473 -20.63 -21.64 -35.84
CA VAL A 473 -21.36 -22.38 -36.86
C VAL A 473 -22.33 -21.45 -37.58
N MET A 474 -22.47 -21.66 -38.88
CA MET A 474 -23.52 -21.04 -39.68
C MET A 474 -24.88 -21.67 -39.32
N PRO A 475 -25.82 -20.92 -38.73
CA PRO A 475 -27.05 -21.49 -38.19
C PRO A 475 -27.95 -22.02 -39.33
N LYS A 476 -28.11 -21.23 -40.40
CA LYS A 476 -28.83 -21.64 -41.61
C LYS A 476 -27.86 -22.30 -42.59
N ARG A 477 -28.37 -23.16 -43.46
CA ARG A 477 -27.59 -23.72 -44.56
C ARG A 477 -27.75 -22.80 -45.77
N PHE A 478 -26.67 -22.52 -46.46
CA PHE A 478 -26.68 -21.85 -47.76
C PHE A 478 -26.38 -22.91 -48.81
N GLU A 479 -27.29 -23.12 -49.76
CA GLU A 479 -27.14 -24.15 -50.81
C GLU A 479 -26.78 -25.55 -50.26
N ASN A 480 -27.41 -25.96 -49.16
CA ASN A 480 -27.13 -27.20 -48.41
C ASN A 480 -25.76 -27.30 -47.74
N VAL A 481 -24.95 -26.25 -47.79
CA VAL A 481 -23.64 -26.17 -47.16
C VAL A 481 -23.74 -25.44 -45.81
N ARG A 482 -22.92 -25.87 -44.84
CA ARG A 482 -22.73 -25.22 -43.53
C ARG A 482 -21.25 -25.14 -43.20
N THR A 483 -20.81 -23.96 -42.81
CA THR A 483 -19.45 -23.72 -42.33
C THR A 483 -19.38 -23.87 -40.81
N HIS A 484 -18.23 -24.34 -40.35
CA HIS A 484 -17.81 -24.47 -38.96
C HIS A 484 -16.42 -23.86 -38.87
N ARG A 485 -16.20 -23.01 -37.86
CA ARG A 485 -14.89 -22.39 -37.66
C ARG A 485 -14.48 -22.59 -36.22
N ALA A 486 -13.37 -23.27 -36.00
CA ALA A 486 -12.73 -23.41 -34.70
C ALA A 486 -11.44 -22.59 -34.69
N THR A 487 -11.14 -21.86 -33.62
CA THR A 487 -9.89 -21.10 -33.50
C THR A 487 -9.26 -21.29 -32.14
N VAL A 488 -7.93 -21.32 -32.09
CA VAL A 488 -7.13 -21.22 -30.86
C VAL A 488 -6.08 -20.14 -31.07
N LEU A 489 -6.15 -19.10 -30.25
CA LEU A 489 -5.37 -17.86 -30.41
C LEU A 489 -4.59 -17.56 -29.14
N ALA A 490 -3.35 -17.09 -29.28
CA ALA A 490 -2.70 -16.31 -28.26
C ALA A 490 -3.17 -14.86 -28.35
N LEU A 491 -3.39 -14.21 -27.21
CA LEU A 491 -3.89 -12.85 -27.11
C LEU A 491 -2.87 -11.93 -26.44
N VAL A 492 -2.83 -10.68 -26.89
CA VAL A 492 -2.22 -9.55 -26.19
C VAL A 492 -3.21 -8.39 -26.23
N GLY A 493 -3.34 -7.64 -25.15
CA GLY A 493 -4.25 -6.51 -25.14
C GLY A 493 -3.90 -5.47 -24.11
N THR A 494 -4.52 -4.30 -24.25
CA THR A 494 -4.44 -3.19 -23.33
C THR A 494 -5.81 -2.94 -22.73
N ARG A 495 -5.88 -2.61 -21.44
CA ARG A 495 -7.08 -2.10 -20.79
C ARG A 495 -6.72 -0.88 -19.97
N ASP A 496 -7.54 0.15 -20.06
CA ASP A 496 -7.53 1.25 -19.10
C ASP A 496 -8.46 0.85 -17.96
N VAL A 497 -7.94 0.75 -16.74
CA VAL A 497 -8.73 0.39 -15.55
C VAL A 497 -9.07 1.63 -14.72
N GLN A 498 -8.43 2.77 -14.98
CA GLN A 498 -8.45 3.93 -14.10
C GLN A 498 -9.44 5.03 -14.53
N ARG A 499 -9.76 5.17 -15.83
CA ARG A 499 -10.67 6.26 -16.29
C ARG A 499 -11.78 5.83 -17.22
N THR A 500 -11.57 4.79 -18.02
CA THR A 500 -12.57 4.32 -19.00
C THR A 500 -12.55 2.81 -19.10
N PRO A 501 -13.70 2.11 -19.08
CA PRO A 501 -13.75 0.64 -19.15
C PRO A 501 -13.30 0.07 -20.51
N LEU A 502 -12.49 0.77 -21.29
CA LEU A 502 -12.16 0.44 -22.67
C LEU A 502 -10.94 -0.48 -22.77
N PHE A 503 -10.94 -1.32 -23.80
CA PHE A 503 -9.82 -2.20 -24.13
C PHE A 503 -9.55 -2.26 -25.63
N LEU A 504 -8.32 -2.64 -25.96
CA LEU A 504 -7.87 -3.07 -27.28
C LEU A 504 -7.18 -4.42 -27.15
N GLU A 505 -7.41 -5.32 -28.10
CA GLU A 505 -6.88 -6.68 -28.09
C GLU A 505 -6.47 -7.08 -29.50
N ALA A 506 -5.34 -7.78 -29.60
CA ALA A 506 -4.89 -8.44 -30.81
C ALA A 506 -4.57 -9.91 -30.48
N GLY A 507 -4.79 -10.79 -31.43
CA GLY A 507 -4.52 -12.20 -31.29
C GLY A 507 -4.08 -12.85 -32.57
N ALA A 508 -3.29 -13.92 -32.45
CA ALA A 508 -2.85 -14.72 -33.58
C ALA A 508 -2.77 -16.19 -33.17
N GLY A 509 -3.00 -17.09 -34.11
CA GLY A 509 -2.91 -18.52 -33.86
C GLY A 509 -3.40 -19.36 -35.02
N TRP A 510 -4.04 -20.48 -34.69
CA TRP A 510 -4.50 -21.48 -35.65
C TRP A 510 -6.02 -21.53 -35.70
N GLY A 511 -6.53 -21.62 -36.92
CA GLY A 511 -7.93 -21.85 -37.21
C GLY A 511 -8.12 -23.18 -37.94
N MET A 512 -9.31 -23.73 -37.80
CA MET A 512 -9.82 -24.80 -38.63
C MET A 512 -11.13 -24.33 -39.26
N LEU A 513 -11.18 -24.32 -40.58
CA LEU A 513 -12.40 -24.05 -41.34
C LEU A 513 -12.94 -25.37 -41.90
N GLY A 514 -14.11 -25.76 -41.39
CA GLY A 514 -14.84 -26.94 -41.81
C GLY A 514 -16.03 -26.55 -42.68
N VAL A 515 -16.23 -27.27 -43.78
CA VAL A 515 -17.40 -27.18 -44.65
C VAL A 515 -18.12 -28.52 -44.63
N SER A 516 -19.42 -28.48 -44.32
CA SER A 516 -20.28 -29.66 -44.28
C SER A 516 -21.43 -29.53 -45.27
N SER A 517 -21.64 -30.55 -46.10
CA SER A 517 -22.79 -30.72 -46.99
C SER A 517 -23.42 -32.11 -46.73
N PRO A 518 -24.60 -32.44 -47.30
CA PRO A 518 -25.28 -33.70 -47.01
C PRO A 518 -24.42 -34.95 -47.25
N ASN A 519 -23.50 -34.90 -48.21
CA ASN A 519 -22.70 -36.06 -48.64
C ASN A 519 -21.19 -35.89 -48.43
N LYS A 520 -20.73 -34.75 -47.90
CA LYS A 520 -19.29 -34.47 -47.77
C LYS A 520 -19.00 -33.60 -46.55
N ARG A 521 -17.92 -33.92 -45.83
CA ARG A 521 -17.30 -33.04 -44.82
C ARG A 521 -15.86 -32.81 -45.25
N MET A 522 -15.49 -31.55 -45.36
CA MET A 522 -14.12 -31.12 -45.65
C MET A 522 -13.68 -30.20 -44.52
N GLY A 523 -12.42 -30.26 -44.14
CA GLY A 523 -11.85 -29.36 -43.13
C GLY A 523 -10.40 -29.09 -43.47
N ASP A 524 -10.03 -27.82 -43.47
CA ASP A 524 -8.64 -27.39 -43.52
C ASP A 524 -8.20 -27.07 -42.09
N LEU A 525 -7.20 -27.80 -41.60
CA LEU A 525 -6.81 -27.82 -40.18
C LEU A 525 -5.72 -26.79 -39.85
N THR A 526 -5.22 -26.05 -40.84
CA THR A 526 -3.98 -25.28 -40.71
C THR A 526 -4.06 -23.87 -41.29
N VAL A 527 -5.19 -23.16 -41.10
CA VAL A 527 -5.26 -21.75 -41.48
C VAL A 527 -4.62 -20.87 -40.41
N SER A 528 -3.67 -20.01 -40.81
CA SER A 528 -3.16 -18.95 -39.93
C SER A 528 -4.25 -17.91 -39.75
N THR A 529 -4.55 -17.54 -38.51
CA THR A 529 -5.66 -16.63 -38.19
C THR A 529 -5.18 -15.47 -37.33
N GLY A 530 -5.69 -14.28 -37.64
CA GLY A 530 -5.52 -13.06 -36.88
C GLY A 530 -6.84 -12.59 -36.29
N HIS A 531 -6.77 -11.91 -35.15
CA HIS A 531 -7.91 -11.38 -34.43
C HIS A 531 -7.60 -10.00 -33.86
N PHE A 532 -8.55 -9.09 -33.95
CA PHE A 532 -8.52 -7.79 -33.30
C PHE A 532 -9.86 -7.54 -32.62
N ALA A 533 -9.83 -6.95 -31.43
CA ALA A 533 -11.03 -6.56 -30.73
C ALA A 533 -10.86 -5.22 -30.01
N ALA A 534 -11.93 -4.43 -30.02
CA ALA A 534 -12.02 -3.17 -29.28
C ALA A 534 -13.38 -3.12 -28.58
N GLY A 535 -13.43 -2.67 -27.34
CA GLY A 535 -14.69 -2.71 -26.61
C GLY A 535 -14.61 -2.17 -25.20
N ALA A 536 -15.64 -2.48 -24.41
CA ALA A 536 -15.77 -2.07 -23.03
C ALA A 536 -15.99 -3.27 -22.09
N ALA A 537 -15.44 -3.19 -20.87
CA ALA A 537 -15.62 -4.17 -19.81
C ALA A 537 -16.16 -3.49 -18.54
N GLY A 538 -17.27 -3.98 -18.00
CA GLY A 538 -17.95 -3.38 -16.86
C GLY A 538 -18.68 -4.40 -16.00
N ARG A 539 -19.46 -3.93 -15.02
CA ARG A 539 -20.23 -4.80 -14.13
C ARG A 539 -21.73 -4.59 -14.35
N LEU A 540 -22.47 -5.66 -14.61
CA LEU A 540 -23.91 -5.64 -14.79
C LEU A 540 -24.53 -6.76 -13.94
N PHE A 541 -25.47 -6.41 -13.05
CA PHE A 541 -26.10 -7.33 -12.09
C PHE A 541 -25.10 -8.16 -11.26
N GLY A 542 -24.00 -7.54 -10.84
CA GLY A 542 -22.97 -8.20 -10.03
C GLY A 542 -21.96 -9.05 -10.82
N MET A 543 -22.22 -9.33 -12.11
CA MET A 543 -21.34 -10.07 -13.01
C MET A 543 -20.44 -9.14 -13.81
N ASN A 544 -19.19 -9.56 -14.06
CA ASN A 544 -18.25 -8.85 -14.92
C ASN A 544 -18.53 -9.20 -16.39
N LEU A 545 -18.87 -8.20 -17.18
CA LEU A 545 -19.26 -8.29 -18.58
C LEU A 545 -18.21 -7.64 -19.48
N ARG A 546 -17.94 -8.23 -20.64
CA ARG A 546 -17.11 -7.66 -21.71
C ARG A 546 -17.89 -7.66 -23.01
N LEU A 547 -18.03 -6.49 -23.63
CA LEU A 547 -18.63 -6.31 -24.95
C LEU A 547 -17.56 -5.83 -25.92
N ALA A 548 -17.40 -6.52 -27.06
CA ALA A 548 -16.35 -6.25 -28.04
C ALA A 548 -16.91 -6.16 -29.46
N ALA A 549 -16.41 -5.21 -30.25
CA ALA A 549 -16.39 -5.30 -31.70
C ALA A 549 -15.13 -6.05 -32.13
N THR A 550 -15.29 -7.00 -33.06
CA THR A 550 -14.21 -7.91 -33.48
C THR A 550 -13.97 -7.86 -34.98
N ALA A 551 -12.72 -8.01 -35.38
CA ALA A 551 -12.28 -8.23 -36.75
C ALA A 551 -11.34 -9.45 -36.76
N SER A 552 -11.65 -10.47 -37.56
CA SER A 552 -10.81 -11.66 -37.72
C SER A 552 -10.38 -11.81 -39.17
N ALA A 553 -9.21 -12.38 -39.42
CA ALA A 553 -8.71 -12.65 -40.76
C ALA A 553 -8.10 -14.06 -40.81
N ASP A 554 -8.60 -14.91 -41.71
CA ASP A 554 -8.08 -16.26 -41.91
C ASP A 554 -7.35 -16.34 -43.25
N ARG A 555 -6.16 -16.93 -43.26
CA ARG A 555 -5.46 -17.27 -44.50
C ARG A 555 -6.05 -18.56 -45.07
N VAL A 556 -6.79 -18.46 -46.16
CA VAL A 556 -7.46 -19.58 -46.84
C VAL A 556 -6.87 -19.75 -48.24
N THR A 557 -6.79 -20.99 -48.72
CA THR A 557 -6.46 -21.27 -50.12
C THR A 557 -7.75 -21.55 -50.87
N LEU A 558 -8.09 -20.70 -51.83
CA LEU A 558 -9.29 -20.82 -52.68
C LEU A 558 -8.82 -21.00 -54.12
N ASP A 559 -9.25 -22.09 -54.76
CA ASP A 559 -8.91 -22.41 -56.16
C ASP A 559 -7.41 -22.41 -56.49
N GLY A 560 -6.57 -22.66 -55.49
CA GLY A 560 -5.10 -22.71 -55.62
C GLY A 560 -4.37 -21.40 -55.27
N ASP A 561 -5.11 -20.32 -55.03
CA ASP A 561 -4.56 -19.02 -54.62
C ASP A 561 -4.79 -18.75 -53.13
N ASP A 562 -3.76 -18.25 -52.44
CA ASP A 562 -3.85 -17.83 -51.04
C ASP A 562 -4.53 -16.46 -50.94
N ALA A 563 -5.65 -16.40 -50.21
CA ALA A 563 -6.39 -15.19 -49.91
C ALA A 563 -6.61 -15.02 -48.39
N TRP A 564 -6.83 -13.78 -47.97
CA TRP A 564 -7.25 -13.47 -46.59
C TRP A 564 -8.77 -13.26 -46.56
N ASP A 565 -9.47 -14.11 -45.81
CA ASP A 565 -10.89 -13.98 -45.55
C ASP A 565 -11.12 -13.16 -44.27
N THR A 566 -11.64 -11.94 -44.40
CA THR A 566 -11.87 -11.02 -43.28
C THR A 566 -13.31 -11.04 -42.81
N MET A 567 -13.52 -11.19 -41.51
CA MET A 567 -14.84 -11.27 -40.87
C MET A 567 -14.97 -10.23 -39.77
N PHE A 568 -16.08 -9.50 -39.75
CA PHE A 568 -16.42 -8.56 -38.67
C PHE A 568 -17.53 -9.12 -37.78
N GLY A 569 -17.50 -8.79 -36.48
CA GLY A 569 -18.45 -9.33 -35.53
C GLY A 569 -18.53 -8.60 -34.19
N LEU A 570 -19.31 -9.18 -33.29
CA LEU A 570 -19.49 -8.78 -31.90
C LEU A 570 -19.26 -9.97 -30.97
N GLU A 571 -18.71 -9.72 -29.80
CA GLU A 571 -18.55 -10.71 -28.74
C GLU A 571 -19.06 -10.18 -27.40
N LEU A 572 -19.80 -11.03 -26.68
CA LEU A 572 -20.25 -10.79 -25.32
C LEU A 572 -19.68 -11.88 -24.42
N ALA A 573 -18.87 -11.51 -23.43
CA ALA A 573 -18.24 -12.46 -22.52
C ALA A 573 -18.49 -12.14 -21.04
N PHE A 574 -18.54 -13.19 -20.22
CA PHE A 574 -18.79 -13.12 -18.79
C PHE A 574 -17.59 -13.71 -18.04
N ARG A 575 -17.12 -12.98 -17.02
CA ARG A 575 -16.06 -13.45 -16.11
C ARG A 575 -16.67 -13.88 -14.79
N ARG A 576 -16.38 -15.11 -14.37
CA ARG A 576 -16.83 -15.67 -13.09
C ARG A 576 -15.92 -15.27 -11.93
#